data_AF-A0A3S3QRR5-F1
#
_entry.id   AF-A0A3S3QRR5-F1
#
_cell.length_a   1.000
_cell.length_b   1.000
_cell.length_c   1.000
_cell.angle_alpha   90.00
_cell.angle_beta   90.00
_cell.angle_gamma   90.00
#
_symmetry.space_group_name_H-M   'P 1'
#
loop_
_entity.id
_entity.type
_entity.pdbx_description
1 polymer ?
#
loop_
_entity_poly.entity_id
_entity_poly.type
_entity_poly.pdbx_seq_one_letter_code
_entity_poly.pdbx_strand_id
1 'polypeptide(L)'
;MKITEKFVLSGGVTILACTGYEPGCEVVGKKLALILDGEIRQTLTITGERKMLHKRDKLDHRAFETSDTVLLSPEEARSGHWQLVSA
;
A
#
# COMPACT_ATOMS: atom_id res chain seq x y z
N MET A 1 -4.89 -4.75 -4.76
CA MET A 1 -4.43 -3.37 -5.08
C MET A 1 -2.98 -3.45 -5.55
N LYS A 2 -2.58 -2.68 -6.58
CA LYS A 2 -1.17 -2.63 -7.02
C LYS A 2 -0.43 -1.53 -6.28
N ILE A 3 0.79 -1.78 -5.85
CA ILE A 3 1.64 -0.75 -5.24
C ILE A 3 2.34 0.03 -6.35
N THR A 4 2.41 1.35 -6.21
CA THR A 4 3.06 2.24 -7.18
C THR A 4 4.20 3.05 -6.58
N GLU A 5 4.14 3.36 -5.28
CA GLU A 5 5.20 4.09 -4.58
C GLU A 5 5.30 3.63 -3.13
N LYS A 6 6.51 3.75 -2.56
CA LYS A 6 6.78 3.59 -1.14
C LYS A 6 7.51 4.83 -0.62
N PHE A 7 7.04 5.34 0.51
CA PHE A 7 7.70 6.41 1.25
C PHE A 7 7.96 5.94 2.68
N VAL A 8 9.16 6.20 3.20
CA VAL A 8 9.49 5.95 4.61
C VAL A 8 9.62 7.30 5.29
N LEU A 9 8.81 7.55 6.31
CA LEU A 9 8.85 8.78 7.08
C LEU A 9 9.81 8.64 8.27
N SER A 10 10.32 9.77 8.76
CA SER A 10 11.28 9.85 9.87
C SER A 10 10.77 9.29 11.20
N GLY A 11 9.46 8.99 11.32
CA GLY A 11 8.83 8.35 12.48
C GLY A 11 8.67 6.83 12.39
N GLY A 12 9.29 6.16 11.42
CA GLY A 12 9.15 4.70 11.23
C GLY A 12 7.85 4.27 10.54
N VAL A 13 7.01 5.24 10.14
CA VAL A 13 5.81 5.00 9.34
C VAL A 13 6.20 4.85 7.88
N THR A 14 5.73 3.76 7.26
CA THR A 14 5.80 3.57 5.81
C THR A 14 4.45 3.91 5.19
N ILE A 15 4.47 4.69 4.11
CA ILE A 15 3.31 4.97 3.27
C ILE A 15 3.47 4.19 1.95
N LEU A 16 2.46 3.39 1.60
CA LEU A 16 2.36 2.70 0.31
C LEU A 16 1.26 3.36 -0.52
N ALA A 17 1.63 3.95 -1.65
CA ALA A 17 0.65 4.42 -2.63
C ALA A 17 0.22 3.25 -3.51
N CYS A 18 -1.08 3.10 -3.70
CA CYS A 18 -1.70 1.99 -4.39
C CYS A 18 -2.75 2.45 -5.39
N THR A 19 -3.00 1.60 -6.39
CA THR A 19 -4.06 1.73 -7.40
C THR A 19 -4.95 0.50 -7.45
N GLY A 20 -6.10 0.61 -8.11
CA GLY A 20 -7.12 -0.44 -8.11
C GLY A 20 -7.71 -0.68 -6.73
N TYR A 21 -7.87 0.38 -5.93
CA TYR A 21 -8.63 0.33 -4.69
C TYR A 21 -10.12 0.34 -5.00
N GLU A 22 -10.85 -0.62 -4.44
CA GLU A 22 -12.31 -0.67 -4.54
C GLU A 22 -12.94 0.20 -3.44
N PRO A 23 -13.79 1.18 -3.81
CA PRO A 23 -14.49 2.01 -2.83
C PRO A 23 -15.30 1.17 -1.85
N GLY A 24 -15.16 1.44 -0.55
CA GLY A 24 -15.89 0.73 0.52
C GLY A 24 -15.10 -0.40 1.19
N CYS A 25 -13.88 -0.68 0.74
CA CYS A 25 -13.00 -1.63 1.41
C CYS A 25 -12.35 -0.99 2.66
N GLU A 26 -12.93 -1.24 3.84
CA GLU A 26 -12.32 -0.82 5.11
C GLU A 26 -11.10 -1.71 5.40
N VAL A 27 -9.89 -1.13 5.35
CA VAL A 27 -8.62 -1.86 5.53
C VAL A 27 -7.84 -1.43 6.78
N VAL A 28 -8.21 -0.32 7.41
CA VAL A 28 -7.56 0.17 8.63
C VAL A 28 -7.80 -0.82 9.78
N GLY A 29 -6.75 -1.13 10.54
CA GLY A 29 -6.75 -2.14 11.59
C GLY A 29 -6.65 -3.58 11.08
N LYS A 30 -6.68 -3.81 9.76
CA LYS A 30 -6.58 -5.14 9.17
C LYS A 30 -5.15 -5.48 8.75
N LYS A 31 -4.92 -6.79 8.59
CA LYS A 31 -3.69 -7.35 8.04
C LYS A 31 -3.87 -7.62 6.55
N LEU A 32 -2.97 -7.10 5.73
CA LEU A 32 -2.96 -7.30 4.29
C LEU A 32 -1.68 -8.03 3.89
N ALA A 33 -1.76 -8.92 2.92
CA ALA A 33 -0.63 -9.60 2.31
C ALA A 33 0.06 -8.69 1.28
N LEU A 34 1.37 -8.54 1.43
CA LEU A 34 2.27 -8.00 0.43
C LEU A 34 2.71 -9.15 -0.48
N ILE A 35 2.37 -9.06 -1.76
CA ILE A 35 2.56 -10.10 -2.77
C ILE A 35 3.55 -9.61 -3.84
N LEU A 36 4.48 -10.48 -4.23
CA LEU A 36 5.37 -10.31 -5.39
C LEU A 36 5.16 -11.48 -6.35
N ASP A 37 4.76 -11.19 -7.59
CA ASP A 37 4.56 -12.19 -8.65
C ASP A 37 3.69 -13.40 -8.22
N GLY A 38 2.66 -13.13 -7.41
CA GLY A 38 1.72 -14.14 -6.92
C GLY A 38 2.08 -14.83 -5.60
N GLU A 39 3.30 -14.61 -5.08
CA GLU A 39 3.73 -15.17 -3.80
C GLU A 39 3.61 -14.16 -2.66
N ILE A 40 3.07 -14.60 -1.51
CA ILE A 40 3.04 -13.79 -0.29
C ILE A 40 4.47 -13.65 0.24
N ARG A 41 4.97 -12.42 0.32
CA ARG A 41 6.30 -12.10 0.86
C ARG A 41 6.25 -11.64 2.30
N GLN A 42 5.17 -10.95 2.67
CA GLN A 42 5.02 -10.36 3.99
C GLN A 42 3.54 -10.11 4.30
N THR A 43 3.18 -10.06 5.57
CA THR A 43 1.88 -9.54 6.03
C THR A 43 2.11 -8.20 6.73
N LEU A 44 1.31 -7.19 6.39
CA LEU A 44 1.40 -5.83 6.91
C LEU A 44 0.11 -5.46 7.66
N THR A 45 0.26 -4.81 8.81
CA THR A 45 -0.84 -4.21 9.55
C THR A 45 -1.05 -2.78 9.06
N ILE A 46 -2.25 -2.48 8.56
CA ILE A 46 -2.59 -1.16 8.04
C ILE A 46 -3.11 -0.30 9.18
N THR A 47 -2.43 0.80 9.46
CA THR A 47 -2.75 1.71 10.57
C THR A 47 -3.51 2.95 10.13
N GLY A 48 -3.53 3.24 8.83
CA GLY A 48 -4.20 4.43 8.30
C GLY A 48 -4.41 4.37 6.80
N GLU A 49 -5.36 5.19 6.34
CA GLU A 49 -5.64 5.41 4.92
C GLU A 49 -5.63 6.92 4.66
N ARG A 50 -4.97 7.33 3.57
CA ARG A 50 -4.97 8.72 3.09
C ARG A 50 -5.47 8.81 1.67
N LYS A 51 -6.29 9.82 1.42
CA LYS A 51 -6.65 10.25 0.07
C LYS A 51 -5.51 11.09 -0.49
N MET A 52 -5.11 10.80 -1.73
CA MET A 52 -4.08 11.58 -2.42
C MET A 52 -4.66 12.94 -2.87
N LEU A 53 -3.95 14.03 -2.58
CA LEU A 53 -4.41 15.42 -2.77
C LEU A 53 -4.60 15.83 -4.25
N HIS A 54 -4.03 15.09 -5.22
CA HIS A 54 -4.10 15.49 -6.63
C HIS A 54 -5.29 14.89 -7.39
N LYS A 55 -6.29 15.78 -7.60
CA LYS A 55 -7.17 15.99 -8.76
C LYS A 55 -8.05 14.81 -9.23
N ARG A 56 -9.35 14.94 -8.92
CA ARG A 56 -10.58 14.67 -9.72
C ARG A 56 -10.76 13.35 -10.51
N ASP A 57 -9.74 12.61 -10.92
CA ASP A 57 -9.88 11.54 -11.93
C ASP A 57 -9.38 10.15 -11.51
N LYS A 58 -8.93 9.98 -10.27
CA LYS A 58 -8.26 8.75 -9.78
C LYS A 58 -8.90 8.21 -8.51
N LEU A 59 -10.19 7.88 -8.57
CA LEU A 59 -10.97 7.38 -7.44
C LEU A 59 -10.40 6.09 -6.83
N ASP A 60 -9.71 5.30 -7.65
CA ASP A 60 -9.07 4.02 -7.32
C ASP A 60 -7.65 4.14 -6.75
N HIS A 61 -7.13 5.37 -6.60
CA HIS A 61 -5.86 5.62 -5.94
C HIS A 61 -6.04 5.85 -4.44
N ARG A 62 -5.24 5.17 -3.61
CA ARG A 62 -5.18 5.34 -2.16
C ARG A 62 -3.76 5.21 -1.65
N ALA A 63 -3.48 5.83 -0.52
CA ALA A 63 -2.25 5.62 0.21
C ALA A 63 -2.55 4.96 1.56
N PHE A 64 -1.80 3.92 1.89
CA PHE A 64 -1.95 3.17 3.14
C PHE A 64 -0.74 3.37 4.03
N GLU A 65 -0.99 3.53 5.32
CA GLU A 65 0.04 3.66 6.34
C GLU A 65 0.24 2.32 7.05
N THR A 66 1.49 2.03 7.37
CA THR A 66 1.86 0.96 8.29
C THR A 66 3.05 1.40 9.13
N SER A 67 3.10 0.90 10.36
CA SER A 67 4.28 1.02 11.23
C SER A 67 5.21 -0.20 11.12
N ASP A 68 4.85 -1.18 10.30
CA ASP A 68 5.68 -2.34 10.05
C ASP A 68 6.88 -1.95 9.16
N THR A 69 8.02 -2.62 9.36
CA THR A 69 9.13 -2.53 8.41
C THR A 69 8.72 -3.25 7.13
N VAL A 70 8.57 -2.51 6.03
CA VAL A 70 8.14 -3.08 4.75
C VAL A 70 9.36 -3.55 3.94
N LEU A 71 9.39 -4.84 3.59
CA LEU A 71 10.48 -5.49 2.84
C LEU A 71 10.78 -4.83 1.48
N LEU A 72 9.71 -4.45 0.77
CA LEU A 72 9.73 -3.79 -0.53
C LEU A 72 10.56 -2.49 -0.53
N SER A 73 11.51 -2.29 -1.45
CA SER A 73 12.20 -1.00 -1.64
C SER A 73 11.36 0.02 -2.45
N PRO A 74 11.69 1.34 -2.40
CA PRO A 74 11.03 2.35 -3.24
C PRO A 74 11.15 2.10 -4.75
N GLU A 75 12.27 1.55 -5.22
CA GLU A 75 12.51 1.26 -6.64
C GLU A 75 11.65 0.08 -7.09
N GLU A 76 11.62 -0.99 -6.29
CA GLU A 76 10.76 -2.15 -6.53
C GLU A 76 9.27 -1.77 -6.48
N ALA A 77 8.87 -0.82 -5.63
CA ALA A 77 7.48 -0.36 -5.57
C ALA A 77 7.02 0.24 -6.91
N ARG A 78 7.94 0.88 -7.64
CA ARG A 78 7.70 1.46 -8.97
C ARG A 78 7.77 0.44 -10.12
N SER A 79 8.16 -0.80 -9.84
CA SER A 79 8.27 -1.86 -10.87
C SER A 79 6.91 -2.38 -11.38
N GLY A 80 5.84 -2.20 -10.60
CA GLY A 80 4.49 -2.68 -10.95
C GLY A 80 4.21 -4.16 -10.66
N HIS A 81 5.17 -4.89 -10.12
CA HIS A 81 5.06 -6.32 -9.76
C HIS A 81 4.43 -6.57 -8.38
N TRP A 82 4.42 -5.55 -7.53
CA TRP A 82 4.03 -5.67 -6.13
C TRP A 82 2.56 -5.34 -5.91
N GLN A 83 1.92 -6.11 -5.04
CA GLN A 83 0.51 -5.99 -4.72
C GLN A 83 0.26 -6.03 -3.22
N LEU A 84 -0.80 -5.35 -2.81
CA LEU A 84 -1.35 -5.40 -1.46
C LEU A 84 -2.78 -5.95 -1.55
N VAL A 85 -3.05 -7.03 -0.81
CA VAL A 85 -4.31 -7.79 -0.89
C VAL A 85 -4.79 -8.08 0.53
N SER A 86 -6.11 -8.03 0.78
CA SER A 86 -6.68 -8.54 2.03
C SER A 86 -6.37 -10.04 2.16
N ALA A 87 -5.73 -10.43 3.25
CA ALA A 87 -5.52 -11.83 3.56
C ALA A 87 -6.84 -12.55 3.86
#